data_AF-A0A935JPF1-F1
#
_entry.id   AF-A0A935JPF1-F1
#
_cell.length_a   1.000
_cell.length_b   1.000
_cell.length_c   1.000
_cell.angle_alpha   90.00
_cell.angle_beta   90.00
_cell.angle_gamma   90.00
#
_symmetry.space_group_name_H-M   'P 1'
#
loop_
_entity.id
_entity.type
_entity.pdbx_description
1 polymer ?
#
loop_
_entity_poly.entity_id
_entity_poly.type
_entity_poly.pdbx_seq_one_letter_code
_entity_poly.pdbx_strand_id
1 'polypeptide(L)'
;METTAENILNVTLLEPRMKHPTIFSRFDELNEGESLIIHNDHDPKPLYYQLLGQRGNIFTWDYLETGPEWWKIKIAKRISGENNETLGEIVAKDMHKAQIFKKYGIDFCCGGKKTVKEACADKGLDYAVIEQELQKADQVVSTRPLPYNDWALDFLADYIVNTHHSYTKKQLPEIRGYAAKVARVHGDNHPELLEIYQLVEEVSAEMSAHMVKEEQILFPYIKEIVASKNKTAVAPQYNALGSVQGPISMMEMEHEHTGNAMEQIRTLSNNYSLPEDGCASYSLLFRMLEELEEDLHIHIHLENNILFPKALEMEKN
;
A
#
# COMPACT_ATOMS: atom_id res chain seq x y z
N MET A 1 -19.06 30.42 -15.50
CA MET A 1 -18.55 29.08 -15.81
C MET A 1 -17.37 29.29 -16.75
N GLU A 2 -16.21 29.60 -16.19
CA GLU A 2 -14.97 29.62 -16.97
C GLU A 2 -14.57 28.16 -17.19
N THR A 3 -14.59 27.72 -18.44
CA THR A 3 -13.91 26.51 -18.88
C THR A 3 -12.42 26.75 -18.66
N THR A 4 -11.89 26.28 -17.54
CA THR A 4 -10.45 26.12 -17.34
C THR A 4 -9.94 25.31 -18.53
N ALA A 5 -9.05 25.91 -19.34
CA ALA A 5 -8.35 25.17 -20.38
C ALA A 5 -7.69 23.96 -19.70
N GLU A 6 -8.02 22.75 -20.15
CA GLU A 6 -7.49 21.53 -19.52
C GLU A 6 -5.97 21.58 -19.54
N ASN A 7 -5.35 21.70 -18.36
CA ASN A 7 -3.91 21.69 -18.20
C ASN A 7 -3.40 20.27 -18.46
N ILE A 8 -3.19 19.94 -19.73
CA ILE A 8 -2.77 18.61 -20.19
C ILE A 8 -1.28 18.64 -20.56
N LEU A 9 -0.55 17.63 -20.10
CA LEU A 9 0.84 17.36 -20.46
C LEU A 9 0.96 15.98 -21.08
N ASN A 10 1.35 15.92 -22.36
CA ASN A 10 1.73 14.67 -22.99
C ASN A 10 3.19 14.34 -22.64
N VAL A 11 3.38 13.40 -21.71
CA VAL A 11 4.69 13.03 -21.14
C VAL A 11 5.52 12.24 -22.16
N THR A 12 4.89 11.58 -23.14
CA THR A 12 5.58 10.80 -24.18
C THR A 12 6.42 11.67 -25.13
N LEU A 13 6.12 12.97 -25.20
CA LEU A 13 6.85 13.93 -26.02
C LEU A 13 8.09 14.52 -25.31
N LEU A 14 8.28 14.21 -24.03
CA LEU A 14 9.41 14.70 -23.24
C LEU A 14 10.56 13.70 -23.27
N GLU A 15 11.79 14.23 -23.30
CA GLU A 15 13.01 13.46 -23.05
C GLU A 15 12.91 12.70 -21.71
N PRO A 16 13.32 11.42 -21.61
CA PRO A 16 13.13 10.61 -20.40
C PRO A 16 13.62 11.29 -19.11
N ARG A 17 14.80 11.92 -19.15
CA ARG A 17 15.39 12.66 -18.01
C ARG A 17 14.61 13.92 -17.60
N MET A 18 13.75 14.43 -18.48
CA MET A 18 12.96 15.65 -18.27
C MET A 18 11.51 15.36 -17.86
N LYS A 19 11.03 14.10 -17.99
CA LYS A 19 9.64 13.71 -17.67
C LYS A 19 9.25 14.13 -16.25
N HIS A 20 9.90 13.56 -15.23
CA HIS A 20 9.54 13.82 -13.84
C HIS A 20 9.79 15.28 -13.41
N PRO A 21 10.96 15.91 -13.72
CA PRO A 21 11.17 17.32 -13.37
C PRO A 21 10.12 18.27 -13.95
N THR A 22 9.67 18.03 -15.19
CA THR A 22 8.64 18.86 -15.83
C THR A 22 7.29 18.71 -15.14
N ILE A 23 6.90 17.47 -14.81
CA ILE A 23 5.64 17.19 -14.11
C ILE A 23 5.65 17.86 -12.74
N PHE A 24 6.77 17.75 -12.00
CA PHE A 24 6.88 18.35 -10.66
C PHE A 24 6.83 19.88 -10.72
N SER A 25 7.55 20.51 -11.66
CA SER A 25 7.48 21.97 -11.85
C SER A 25 6.05 22.42 -12.14
N ARG A 26 5.33 21.72 -13.03
CA ARG A 26 3.94 22.07 -13.35
C ARG A 26 2.99 21.84 -12.19
N PHE A 27 3.19 20.78 -11.40
CA PHE A 27 2.42 20.53 -10.19
C PHE A 27 2.67 21.62 -9.13
N ASP A 28 3.92 22.04 -8.96
CA ASP A 28 4.29 23.07 -8.00
C ASP A 28 3.63 24.43 -8.34
N GLU A 29 3.45 24.73 -9.62
CA GLU A 29 2.76 25.93 -10.13
C GLU A 29 1.24 25.93 -9.92
N LEU A 30 0.61 24.79 -9.62
CA LEU A 30 -0.84 24.71 -9.41
C LEU A 30 -1.28 25.48 -8.14
N ASN A 31 -2.41 26.16 -8.19
CA ASN A 31 -3.12 26.59 -6.98
C ASN A 31 -3.89 25.42 -6.37
N GLU A 32 -4.37 25.60 -5.13
CA GLU A 32 -5.25 24.63 -4.49
C GLU A 32 -6.54 24.40 -5.30
N GLY A 33 -6.95 23.14 -5.46
CA GLY A 33 -8.09 22.75 -6.28
C GLY A 33 -7.82 22.70 -7.79
N GLU A 34 -6.69 23.23 -8.26
CA GLU A 34 -6.28 23.09 -9.66
C GLU A 34 -5.69 21.71 -9.94
N SER A 35 -5.72 21.30 -11.20
CA SER A 35 -5.25 19.98 -11.63
C SER A 35 -4.43 20.02 -12.91
N LEU A 36 -3.49 19.08 -13.00
CA LEU A 36 -2.71 18.72 -14.18
C LEU A 36 -3.14 17.33 -14.65
N ILE A 37 -3.42 17.16 -15.94
CA ILE A 37 -3.64 15.84 -16.54
C ILE A 37 -2.37 15.42 -17.27
N ILE A 38 -1.82 14.25 -16.96
CA ILE A 38 -0.68 13.67 -17.67
C ILE A 38 -1.15 12.54 -18.58
N HIS A 39 -0.61 12.48 -19.79
CA HIS A 39 -0.75 11.34 -20.70
C HIS A 39 0.58 10.61 -20.81
N ASN A 40 0.58 9.30 -20.55
CA ASN A 40 1.76 8.46 -20.57
C ASN A 40 1.50 7.14 -21.31
N ASP A 41 2.57 6.50 -21.77
CA ASP A 41 2.57 5.22 -22.49
C ASP A 41 2.72 4.00 -21.56
N HIS A 42 2.81 4.22 -20.26
CA HIS A 42 2.85 3.21 -19.21
C HIS A 42 2.26 3.76 -17.91
N ASP A 43 1.98 2.89 -16.97
CA ASP A 43 1.49 3.29 -15.64
C ASP A 43 2.54 4.15 -14.91
N PRO A 44 2.24 5.42 -14.57
CA PRO A 44 3.18 6.31 -13.89
C PRO A 44 3.24 6.10 -12.37
N LYS A 45 2.96 4.91 -11.82
CA LYS A 45 3.14 4.60 -10.39
C LYS A 45 4.49 5.05 -9.78
N PRO A 46 5.65 4.86 -10.43
CA PRO A 46 6.92 5.37 -9.88
C PRO A 46 6.93 6.90 -9.68
N LEU A 47 6.23 7.63 -10.55
CA LEU A 47 6.08 9.07 -10.44
C LEU A 47 5.16 9.45 -9.27
N TYR A 48 4.09 8.68 -9.02
CA TYR A 48 3.22 8.86 -7.85
C TYR A 48 4.02 8.80 -6.54
N TYR A 49 4.77 7.72 -6.32
CA TYR A 49 5.56 7.56 -5.09
C TYR A 49 6.66 8.61 -4.96
N GLN A 50 7.29 9.00 -6.07
CA GLN A 50 8.28 10.06 -6.02
C GLN A 50 7.65 11.43 -5.69
N LEU A 51 6.48 11.74 -6.25
CA LEU A 51 5.78 12.99 -5.95
C LEU A 51 5.32 12.99 -4.48
N LEU A 52 4.74 11.88 -4.01
CA LEU A 52 4.32 11.67 -2.63
C LEU A 52 5.48 11.86 -1.66
N GLY A 53 6.63 11.25 -1.94
CA GLY A 53 7.82 11.38 -1.11
C GLY A 53 8.37 12.80 -1.02
N GLN A 54 8.35 13.55 -2.12
CA GLN A 54 8.92 14.90 -2.13
C GLN A 54 7.96 16.01 -1.70
N ARG A 55 6.65 15.84 -1.91
CA ARG A 55 5.64 16.87 -1.65
C ARG A 55 4.67 16.51 -0.52
N GLY A 56 4.69 15.26 -0.06
CA GLY A 56 3.72 14.74 0.89
C GLY A 56 2.36 14.48 0.25
N ASN A 57 1.39 14.10 1.08
CA ASN A 57 0.02 13.78 0.67
C ASN A 57 -0.82 15.04 0.42
N ILE A 58 -0.36 15.94 -0.45
CA ILE A 58 -1.00 17.22 -0.76
C ILE A 58 -1.73 17.22 -2.11
N PHE A 59 -1.94 16.04 -2.70
CA PHE A 59 -2.57 15.89 -4.00
C PHE A 59 -3.50 14.67 -4.05
N THR A 60 -4.38 14.64 -5.04
CA THR A 60 -5.13 13.45 -5.47
C THR A 60 -4.52 12.88 -6.74
N TRP A 61 -4.75 11.59 -6.97
CA TRP A 61 -4.22 10.85 -8.10
C TRP A 61 -5.33 9.99 -8.70
N ASP A 62 -5.96 10.49 -9.74
CA ASP A 62 -7.16 9.88 -10.32
C ASP A 62 -6.84 9.32 -11.71
N TYR A 63 -7.05 8.02 -11.90
CA TYR A 63 -6.97 7.40 -13.22
C TYR A 63 -8.23 7.75 -14.02
N LEU A 64 -8.07 8.60 -15.05
CA LEU A 64 -9.12 8.92 -16.02
C LEU A 64 -9.19 7.87 -17.13
N GLU A 65 -8.04 7.25 -17.44
CA GLU A 65 -7.92 6.14 -18.39
C GLU A 65 -6.78 5.23 -17.92
N THR A 66 -7.08 3.93 -17.90
CA THR A 66 -6.14 2.85 -17.55
C THR A 66 -5.77 2.12 -18.84
N GLY A 67 -4.52 1.63 -18.93
CA GLY A 67 -3.93 1.04 -20.13
C GLY A 67 -4.65 -0.19 -20.73
N PRO A 68 -4.03 -0.86 -21.72
CA PRO A 68 -2.57 -0.94 -21.91
C PRO A 68 -1.97 0.13 -22.83
N GLU A 69 -2.77 0.79 -23.69
CA GLU A 69 -2.23 1.73 -24.70
C GLU A 69 -1.92 3.11 -24.13
N TRP A 70 -2.81 3.63 -23.28
CA TRP A 70 -2.69 4.97 -22.72
C TRP A 70 -3.06 4.99 -21.26
N TRP A 71 -2.34 5.83 -20.53
CA TRP A 71 -2.60 6.13 -19.13
C TRP A 71 -2.84 7.63 -19.00
N LYS A 72 -4.04 8.00 -18.56
CA LYS A 72 -4.41 9.40 -18.30
C LYS A 72 -4.66 9.58 -16.82
N ILE A 73 -3.80 10.36 -16.18
CA ILE A 73 -3.85 10.59 -14.74
C ILE A 73 -4.14 12.07 -14.51
N LYS A 74 -5.15 12.35 -13.69
CA LYS A 74 -5.38 13.68 -13.15
C LYS A 74 -4.72 13.81 -11.79
N ILE A 75 -3.82 14.77 -11.67
CA ILE A 75 -3.12 15.14 -10.44
C ILE A 75 -3.70 16.48 -9.98
N ALA A 76 -4.45 16.50 -8.89
CA ALA A 76 -5.04 17.74 -8.36
C ALA A 76 -4.43 18.12 -7.02
N LYS A 77 -4.14 19.41 -6.80
CA LYS A 77 -3.65 19.90 -5.50
C LYS A 77 -4.83 19.97 -4.53
N ARG A 78 -4.68 19.35 -3.35
CA ARG A 78 -5.73 19.35 -2.31
C ARG A 78 -5.99 20.77 -1.82
N ILE A 79 -7.24 21.04 -1.41
CA ILE A 79 -7.63 22.32 -0.83
C ILE A 79 -7.30 22.29 0.67
N SER A 80 -6.53 23.28 1.12
CA SER A 80 -6.13 23.40 2.52
C SER A 80 -7.36 23.70 3.39
N GLY A 81 -7.61 22.85 4.38
CA GLY A 81 -8.79 22.93 5.25
C GLY A 81 -9.90 21.92 4.94
N GLU A 82 -9.85 21.21 3.80
CA GLU A 82 -10.70 20.04 3.52
C GLU A 82 -10.06 18.70 3.95
N ASN A 83 -8.98 18.76 4.75
CA ASN A 83 -8.27 17.57 5.22
C ASN A 83 -9.15 16.71 6.14
N ASN A 84 -9.86 15.78 5.53
CA ASN A 84 -10.48 14.66 6.21
C ASN A 84 -9.41 13.63 6.54
N GLU A 85 -9.63 12.92 7.62
CA GLU A 85 -8.77 11.84 8.06
C GLU A 85 -8.63 10.77 6.96
N THR A 86 -7.40 10.31 6.75
CA THR A 86 -7.10 9.26 5.78
C THR A 86 -7.49 7.88 6.31
N LEU A 87 -7.66 6.90 5.42
CA LEU A 87 -7.93 5.50 5.80
C LEU A 87 -6.87 4.98 6.78
N GLY A 88 -5.60 5.27 6.50
CA GLY A 88 -4.47 4.89 7.34
C GLY A 88 -4.53 5.55 8.72
N GLU A 89 -4.87 6.83 8.80
CA GLU A 89 -5.01 7.51 10.10
C GLU A 89 -6.17 6.94 10.93
N ILE A 90 -7.31 6.66 10.29
CA ILE A 90 -8.47 6.05 10.95
C ILE A 90 -8.08 4.69 11.56
N VAL A 91 -7.41 3.83 10.79
CA VAL A 91 -7.02 2.49 11.25
C VAL A 91 -5.89 2.55 12.28
N ALA A 92 -4.95 3.49 12.14
CA ALA A 92 -3.87 3.67 13.12
C ALA A 92 -4.42 4.11 14.49
N LYS A 93 -5.54 4.84 14.53
CA LYS A 93 -6.25 5.20 15.77
C LYS A 93 -7.10 4.06 16.31
N ASP A 94 -7.75 3.30 15.43
CA ASP A 94 -8.58 2.16 15.82
C ASP A 94 -8.54 1.04 14.76
N MET A 95 -7.75 0.02 15.06
CA MET A 95 -7.53 -1.13 14.15
C MET A 95 -8.83 -1.90 13.87
N HIS A 96 -9.86 -1.82 14.72
CA HIS A 96 -11.12 -2.50 14.45
C HIS A 96 -11.84 -1.95 13.20
N LYS A 97 -11.60 -0.68 12.86
CA LYS A 97 -12.16 -0.06 11.65
C LYS A 97 -11.58 -0.63 10.36
N ALA A 98 -10.42 -1.30 10.42
CA ALA A 98 -9.88 -2.06 9.30
C ALA A 98 -10.86 -3.11 8.79
N GLN A 99 -11.62 -3.76 9.67
CA GLN A 99 -12.61 -4.78 9.28
C GLN A 99 -13.75 -4.17 8.45
N ILE A 100 -14.13 -2.92 8.71
CA ILE A 100 -15.13 -2.20 7.94
C ILE A 100 -14.58 -1.96 6.53
N PHE A 101 -13.36 -1.43 6.41
CA PHE A 101 -12.75 -1.21 5.10
C PHE A 101 -12.60 -2.53 4.32
N LYS A 102 -12.11 -3.59 4.96
CA LYS A 102 -12.00 -4.93 4.36
C LYS A 102 -13.35 -5.44 3.84
N LYS A 103 -14.43 -5.29 4.61
CA LYS A 103 -15.79 -5.71 4.20
C LYS A 103 -16.24 -5.09 2.88
N TYR A 104 -15.81 -3.86 2.59
CA TYR A 104 -16.13 -3.13 1.36
C TYR A 104 -15.01 -3.17 0.32
N GLY A 105 -13.95 -3.97 0.57
CA GLY A 105 -12.77 -4.05 -0.28
C GLY A 105 -11.98 -2.74 -0.35
N ILE A 106 -12.12 -1.84 0.62
CA ILE A 106 -11.36 -0.58 0.68
C ILE A 106 -9.95 -0.87 1.19
N ASP A 107 -8.95 -0.51 0.38
CA ASP A 107 -7.53 -0.69 0.69
C ASP A 107 -7.04 0.40 1.65
N PHE A 108 -6.92 0.04 2.93
CA PHE A 108 -6.43 0.92 3.99
C PHE A 108 -4.93 0.79 4.25
N CYS A 109 -4.24 -0.17 3.62
CA CYS A 109 -2.81 -0.41 3.85
C CYS A 109 -1.98 0.35 2.80
N CYS A 110 -2.06 -0.01 1.52
CA CYS A 110 -1.37 0.67 0.42
C CYS A 110 -2.08 1.97 0.05
N GLY A 111 -3.41 1.91 -0.10
CA GLY A 111 -4.31 3.04 -0.33
C GLY A 111 -4.53 3.93 0.90
N GLY A 112 -3.82 3.70 2.01
CA GLY A 112 -4.01 4.36 3.31
C GLY A 112 -3.94 5.89 3.28
N LYS A 113 -3.33 6.49 2.25
CA LYS A 113 -3.25 7.96 2.06
C LYS A 113 -4.53 8.60 1.52
N LYS A 114 -5.46 7.80 1.00
CA LYS A 114 -6.76 8.30 0.54
C LYS A 114 -7.69 8.56 1.72
N THR A 115 -8.59 9.51 1.55
CA THR A 115 -9.73 9.69 2.46
C THR A 115 -10.77 8.60 2.20
N VAL A 116 -11.68 8.37 3.16
CA VAL A 116 -12.82 7.45 2.97
C VAL A 116 -13.64 7.84 1.74
N LYS A 117 -13.85 9.14 1.51
CA LYS A 117 -14.62 9.65 0.37
C LYS A 117 -13.95 9.34 -0.97
N GLU A 118 -12.63 9.51 -1.05
CA GLU A 118 -11.85 9.18 -2.25
C GLU A 118 -11.92 7.69 -2.55
N ALA A 119 -11.66 6.83 -1.55
CA ALA A 119 -11.72 5.40 -1.74
C ALA A 119 -13.13 4.87 -2.08
N CYS A 120 -14.18 5.51 -1.54
CA CYS A 120 -15.55 5.21 -1.95
C CYS A 120 -15.80 5.57 -3.41
N ALA A 121 -15.32 6.73 -3.86
CA ALA A 121 -15.48 7.17 -5.24
C ALA A 121 -14.80 6.19 -6.22
N ASP A 122 -13.59 5.74 -5.91
CA ASP A 122 -12.85 4.77 -6.72
C ASP A 122 -13.59 3.45 -6.90
N LYS A 123 -14.28 2.99 -5.84
CA LYS A 123 -15.01 1.70 -5.84
C LYS A 123 -16.51 1.84 -6.15
N GLY A 124 -17.00 3.06 -6.44
CA GLY A 124 -18.43 3.31 -6.66
C GLY A 124 -19.31 3.02 -5.44
N LEU A 125 -18.76 3.18 -4.23
CA LEU A 125 -19.45 2.97 -2.96
C LEU A 125 -20.13 4.25 -2.47
N ASP A 126 -21.21 4.09 -1.70
CA ASP A 126 -21.86 5.20 -1.02
C ASP A 126 -21.10 5.58 0.27
N TYR A 127 -20.45 6.74 0.23
CA TYR A 127 -19.72 7.31 1.37
C TYR A 127 -20.57 7.37 2.65
N ALA A 128 -21.86 7.72 2.55
CA ALA A 128 -22.71 7.88 3.72
C ALA A 128 -22.95 6.56 4.46
N VAL A 129 -22.95 5.42 3.73
CA VAL A 129 -23.09 4.09 4.33
C VAL A 129 -21.84 3.73 5.14
N ILE A 130 -20.65 3.96 4.58
CA ILE A 130 -19.37 3.66 5.23
C ILE A 130 -19.19 4.55 6.47
N GLU A 131 -19.47 5.86 6.33
CA GLU A 131 -19.39 6.81 7.43
C GLU A 131 -20.29 6.41 8.62
N GLN A 132 -21.51 5.94 8.34
CA GLN A 132 -22.40 5.42 9.39
C GLN A 132 -21.87 4.15 10.06
N GLU A 133 -21.21 3.24 9.34
CA GLU A 133 -20.59 2.06 9.95
C GLU A 133 -19.41 2.43 10.85
N LEU A 134 -18.56 3.37 10.41
CA LEU A 134 -17.45 3.89 11.21
C LEU A 134 -17.95 4.54 12.51
N GLN A 135 -18.98 5.38 12.43
CA GLN A 135 -19.60 6.02 13.60
C GLN A 135 -20.24 5.02 14.57
N LYS A 136 -20.79 3.90 14.07
CA LYS A 136 -21.32 2.83 14.92
C LYS A 136 -20.20 2.09 15.65
N ALA A 137 -19.05 1.89 14.99
CA ALA A 137 -17.90 1.24 15.61
C ALA A 137 -17.34 2.05 16.79
N ASP A 138 -17.39 3.39 16.71
CA ASP A 138 -17.00 4.28 17.83
C ASP A 138 -17.80 4.05 19.12
N GLN A 139 -19.02 3.51 19.01
CA GLN A 139 -19.93 3.27 20.14
C GLN A 139 -19.68 1.91 20.81
N VAL A 140 -18.93 1.02 20.16
CA VAL A 140 -18.60 -0.29 20.72
C VAL A 140 -17.35 -0.15 21.57
N VAL A 141 -17.53 -0.18 22.89
CA VAL A 141 -16.40 -0.29 23.84
C VAL A 141 -15.85 -1.71 23.73
N SER A 142 -14.93 -1.95 22.80
CA SER A 142 -14.13 -3.16 22.78
C SER A 142 -12.75 -2.91 23.41
N THR A 143 -12.09 -4.01 23.77
CA THR A 143 -10.77 -4.10 24.38
C THR A 143 -9.79 -3.03 23.90
N ARG A 144 -9.03 -2.44 24.83
CA ARG A 144 -8.00 -1.43 24.56
C ARG A 144 -7.13 -1.88 23.37
N PRO A 145 -7.30 -1.28 22.17
CA PRO A 145 -6.56 -1.72 20.99
C PRO A 145 -5.07 -1.53 21.25
N LEU A 146 -4.24 -2.35 20.59
CA LEU A 146 -2.79 -2.18 20.68
C LEU A 146 -2.44 -0.78 20.15
N PRO A 147 -1.76 0.06 20.95
CA PRO A 147 -1.54 1.44 20.60
C PRO A 147 -0.32 1.55 19.68
N TYR A 148 -0.39 0.96 18.48
CA TYR A 148 0.72 0.96 17.52
C TYR A 148 1.22 2.38 17.22
N ASN A 149 0.29 3.35 17.19
CA ASN A 149 0.63 4.74 16.98
C ASN A 149 1.38 5.40 18.16
N ASP A 150 1.45 4.78 19.33
CA ASP A 150 2.20 5.28 20.49
C ASP A 150 3.56 4.60 20.65
N TRP A 151 3.84 3.57 19.85
CA TRP A 151 5.09 2.81 19.95
C TRP A 151 6.28 3.59 19.40
N ALA A 152 7.44 3.40 20.04
CA ALA A 152 8.71 3.87 19.51
C ALA A 152 9.04 3.14 18.20
N LEU A 153 9.64 3.85 17.24
CA LEU A 153 9.84 3.33 15.88
C LEU A 153 10.79 2.13 15.83
N ASP A 154 11.80 2.11 16.70
CA ASP A 154 12.72 1.00 16.87
C ASP A 154 11.98 -0.26 17.36
N PHE A 155 11.10 -0.10 18.35
CA PHE A 155 10.25 -1.18 18.84
C PHE A 155 9.22 -1.63 17.79
N LEU A 156 8.58 -0.71 17.07
CA LEU A 156 7.61 -1.05 16.02
C LEU A 156 8.27 -1.84 14.89
N ALA A 157 9.48 -1.44 14.45
CA ALA A 157 10.26 -2.20 13.50
C ALA A 157 10.59 -3.61 14.01
N ASP A 158 11.01 -3.74 15.28
CA ASP A 158 11.23 -5.07 15.88
C ASP A 158 9.95 -5.91 15.95
N TYR A 159 8.82 -5.29 16.29
CA TYR A 159 7.54 -5.98 16.33
C TYR A 159 7.14 -6.54 14.96
N ILE A 160 7.28 -5.74 13.90
CA ILE A 160 6.96 -6.14 12.52
C ILE A 160 7.79 -7.37 12.12
N VAL A 161 9.11 -7.34 12.38
CA VAL A 161 9.99 -8.47 12.08
C VAL A 161 9.61 -9.73 12.87
N ASN A 162 9.38 -9.59 14.17
CA ASN A 162 9.13 -10.73 15.06
C ASN A 162 7.71 -11.30 14.95
N THR A 163 6.78 -10.54 14.38
CA THR A 163 5.37 -10.95 14.21
C THR A 163 5.09 -11.31 12.76
N HIS A 164 5.09 -10.31 11.88
CA HIS A 164 4.62 -10.43 10.50
C HIS A 164 5.68 -11.08 9.59
N HIS A 165 6.94 -10.64 9.65
CA HIS A 165 7.96 -11.25 8.79
C HIS A 165 8.22 -12.71 9.18
N SER A 166 8.22 -12.98 10.49
CA SER A 166 8.39 -14.33 11.03
C SER A 166 7.24 -15.25 10.61
N TYR A 167 5.99 -14.75 10.62
CA TYR A 167 4.84 -15.48 10.09
C TYR A 167 4.96 -15.71 8.58
N THR A 168 5.20 -14.66 7.80
CA THR A 168 5.28 -14.69 6.33
C THR A 168 6.38 -15.65 5.85
N LYS A 169 7.59 -15.57 6.42
CA LYS A 169 8.71 -16.50 6.12
C LYS A 169 8.37 -17.96 6.40
N LYS A 170 7.51 -18.22 7.40
CA LYS A 170 7.08 -19.57 7.75
C LYS A 170 5.97 -20.08 6.82
N GLN A 171 4.99 -19.23 6.49
CA GLN A 171 3.81 -19.66 5.74
C GLN A 171 4.04 -19.75 4.23
N LEU A 172 4.79 -18.81 3.64
CA LEU A 172 4.97 -18.78 2.18
C LEU A 172 5.49 -20.09 1.59
N PRO A 173 6.51 -20.78 2.17
CA PRO A 173 6.96 -22.07 1.64
C PRO A 173 5.87 -23.15 1.65
N GLU A 174 5.03 -23.18 2.70
CA GLU A 174 3.92 -24.13 2.80
C GLU A 174 2.82 -23.78 1.79
N ILE A 175 2.46 -22.50 1.68
CA ILE A 175 1.46 -22.00 0.72
C ILE A 175 1.87 -22.35 -0.71
N ARG A 176 3.14 -22.11 -1.09
CA ARG A 176 3.69 -22.52 -2.39
C ARG A 176 3.55 -24.01 -2.63
N GLY A 177 3.91 -24.83 -1.65
CA GLY A 177 3.80 -26.29 -1.73
C GLY A 177 2.36 -26.76 -1.98
N TYR A 178 1.40 -26.17 -1.27
CA TYR A 178 -0.03 -26.46 -1.47
C TYR A 178 -0.56 -25.92 -2.80
N ALA A 179 -0.19 -24.70 -3.19
CA ALA A 179 -0.57 -24.11 -4.47
C ALA A 179 -0.11 -24.98 -5.64
N ALA A 180 1.17 -25.38 -5.65
CA ALA A 180 1.70 -26.29 -6.67
C ALA A 180 0.95 -27.63 -6.71
N LYS A 181 0.66 -28.21 -5.54
CA LYS A 181 -0.06 -29.48 -5.44
C LYS A 181 -1.50 -29.36 -5.97
N VAL A 182 -2.21 -28.33 -5.55
CA VAL A 182 -3.62 -28.09 -5.91
C VAL A 182 -3.73 -27.77 -7.40
N ALA A 183 -2.89 -26.89 -7.92
CA ALA A 183 -2.79 -26.58 -9.34
C ALA A 183 -2.51 -27.83 -10.18
N ARG A 184 -1.57 -28.69 -9.76
CA ARG A 184 -1.25 -29.94 -10.48
C ARG A 184 -2.40 -30.95 -10.50
N VAL A 185 -3.19 -31.04 -9.43
CA VAL A 185 -4.25 -32.06 -9.30
C VAL A 185 -5.57 -31.58 -9.89
N HIS A 186 -5.89 -30.30 -9.74
CA HIS A 186 -7.19 -29.73 -10.08
C HIS A 186 -7.13 -28.78 -11.29
N GLY A 187 -5.95 -28.35 -11.74
CA GLY A 187 -5.78 -27.33 -12.78
C GLY A 187 -6.37 -27.66 -14.15
N ASP A 188 -6.57 -28.94 -14.47
CA ASP A 188 -7.27 -29.33 -15.71
C ASP A 188 -8.77 -28.98 -15.67
N ASN A 189 -9.40 -29.09 -14.49
CA ASN A 189 -10.82 -28.78 -14.27
C ASN A 189 -11.05 -27.34 -13.77
N HIS A 190 -10.03 -26.78 -13.12
CA HIS A 190 -10.04 -25.46 -12.46
C HIS A 190 -8.78 -24.68 -12.91
N PRO A 191 -8.76 -24.21 -14.18
CA PRO A 191 -7.57 -23.61 -14.79
C PRO A 191 -7.09 -22.33 -14.07
N GLU A 192 -7.96 -21.63 -13.36
CA GLU A 192 -7.61 -20.49 -12.50
C GLU A 192 -6.59 -20.85 -11.41
N LEU A 193 -6.52 -22.12 -10.99
CA LEU A 193 -5.53 -22.58 -10.01
C LEU A 193 -4.11 -22.56 -10.55
N LEU A 194 -3.92 -22.64 -11.87
CA LEU A 194 -2.60 -22.50 -12.50
C LEU A 194 -2.12 -21.05 -12.39
N GLU A 195 -3.03 -20.09 -12.54
CA GLU A 195 -2.75 -18.66 -12.42
C GLU A 195 -2.53 -18.26 -10.95
N ILE A 196 -3.39 -18.74 -10.03
CA ILE A 196 -3.18 -18.56 -8.59
C ILE A 196 -1.81 -19.09 -8.17
N TYR A 197 -1.38 -20.24 -8.68
CA TYR A 197 -0.05 -20.76 -8.38
C TYR A 197 1.07 -19.83 -8.87
N GLN A 198 0.96 -19.25 -10.07
CA GLN A 198 1.95 -18.29 -10.57
C GLN A 198 2.02 -17.03 -9.70
N LEU A 199 0.87 -16.48 -9.31
CA LEU A 199 0.78 -15.32 -8.41
C LEU A 199 1.38 -15.63 -7.02
N VAL A 200 1.16 -16.84 -6.50
CA VAL A 200 1.78 -17.28 -5.24
C VAL A 200 3.30 -17.37 -5.33
N GLU A 201 3.84 -17.83 -6.47
CA GLU A 201 5.29 -17.83 -6.70
C GLU A 201 5.85 -16.40 -6.75
N GLU A 202 5.14 -15.49 -7.42
CA GLU A 202 5.50 -14.06 -7.51
C GLU A 202 5.51 -13.39 -6.14
N VAL A 203 4.40 -13.46 -5.39
CA VAL A 203 4.28 -12.93 -4.02
C VAL A 203 5.38 -13.50 -3.13
N SER A 204 5.65 -14.81 -3.23
CA SER A 204 6.68 -15.40 -2.40
C SER A 204 8.09 -14.93 -2.74
N ALA A 205 8.42 -14.76 -4.03
CA ALA A 205 9.72 -14.29 -4.45
C ALA A 205 9.92 -12.82 -4.02
N GLU A 206 8.90 -11.99 -4.25
CA GLU A 206 8.91 -10.58 -3.88
C GLU A 206 9.03 -10.39 -2.38
N MET A 207 8.11 -10.96 -1.58
CA MET A 207 8.13 -10.79 -0.12
C MET A 207 9.42 -11.33 0.52
N SER A 208 10.00 -12.41 -0.01
CA SER A 208 11.27 -12.94 0.49
C SER A 208 12.44 -11.97 0.28
N ALA A 209 12.49 -11.30 -0.87
CA ALA A 209 13.53 -10.31 -1.16
C ALA A 209 13.25 -8.96 -0.47
N HIS A 210 11.97 -8.56 -0.43
CA HIS A 210 11.47 -7.36 0.21
C HIS A 210 11.86 -7.30 1.69
N MET A 211 11.46 -8.29 2.49
CA MET A 211 11.74 -8.33 3.93
C MET A 211 13.24 -8.31 4.24
N VAL A 212 14.10 -8.83 3.36
CA VAL A 212 15.56 -8.78 3.52
C VAL A 212 16.06 -7.33 3.41
N LYS A 213 15.54 -6.55 2.46
CA LYS A 213 15.91 -5.13 2.32
C LYS A 213 15.46 -4.34 3.54
N GLU A 214 14.29 -4.65 4.07
CA GLU A 214 13.81 -4.01 5.29
C GLU A 214 14.68 -4.34 6.50
N GLU A 215 14.88 -5.63 6.77
CA GLU A 215 15.61 -6.10 7.94
C GLU A 215 17.10 -5.74 7.93
N GLN A 216 17.72 -5.69 6.75
CA GLN A 216 19.16 -5.45 6.64
C GLN A 216 19.52 -4.00 6.34
N ILE A 217 18.60 -3.21 5.77
CA ILE A 217 18.89 -1.83 5.33
C ILE A 217 17.92 -0.84 5.96
N LEU A 218 16.62 -0.91 5.64
CA LEU A 218 15.67 0.14 6.01
C LEU A 218 15.44 0.23 7.52
N PHE A 219 15.10 -0.88 8.19
CA PHE A 219 14.83 -0.87 9.62
C PHE A 219 16.07 -0.53 10.46
N PRO A 220 17.28 -1.06 10.16
CA PRO A 220 18.51 -0.56 10.78
C PRO A 220 18.70 0.94 10.61
N TYR A 221 18.43 1.48 9.42
CA TYR A 221 18.53 2.92 9.19
C TYR A 221 17.51 3.73 10.01
N ILE A 222 16.24 3.28 10.09
CA ILE A 222 15.23 3.90 10.95
C ILE A 222 15.69 3.90 12.43
N LYS A 223 16.28 2.81 12.91
CA LYS A 223 16.81 2.73 14.28
C LYS A 223 17.98 3.70 14.51
N GLU A 224 18.83 3.93 13.51
CA GLU A 224 19.89 4.95 13.60
C GLU A 224 19.32 6.37 13.69
N ILE A 225 18.24 6.66 12.97
CA ILE A 225 17.53 7.95 13.06
C ILE A 225 17.01 8.15 14.50
N VAL A 226 16.37 7.13 15.08
CA VAL A 226 15.89 7.15 16.47
C VAL A 226 17.03 7.37 17.46
N ALA A 227 18.14 6.63 17.32
CA ALA A 227 19.29 6.74 18.21
C ALA A 227 19.97 8.11 18.13
N SER A 228 20.05 8.69 16.93
CA SER A 228 20.58 10.04 16.69
C SER A 228 19.72 11.10 17.39
N LYS A 229 18.39 10.99 17.32
CA LYS A 229 17.45 11.88 18.01
C LYS A 229 17.53 11.77 19.53
N ASN A 230 17.68 10.55 20.03
CA ASN A 230 17.82 10.28 21.46
C ASN A 230 19.21 10.63 22.01
N LYS A 231 20.14 11.09 21.16
CA LYS A 231 21.55 11.38 21.49
C LYS A 231 22.28 10.17 22.08
N THR A 232 21.87 8.97 21.70
CA THR A 232 22.42 7.70 22.22
C THR A 232 23.48 7.06 21.31
N ALA A 233 23.67 7.58 20.09
CA ALA A 233 24.63 7.03 19.12
C ALA A 233 25.55 8.08 18.47
N VAL A 234 26.66 7.59 17.91
CA VAL A 234 27.62 8.30 17.07
C VAL A 234 27.07 8.35 15.63
N ALA A 235 27.49 9.35 14.84
CA ALA A 235 26.97 9.69 13.51
C ALA A 235 26.54 8.50 12.62
N PRO A 236 25.40 8.61 11.91
CA PRO A 236 24.78 7.49 11.17
C PRO A 236 25.72 6.86 10.13
N GLN A 237 25.72 5.53 10.06
CA GLN A 237 26.50 4.78 9.05
C GLN A 237 25.89 4.94 7.64
N TYR A 238 24.57 5.16 7.56
CA TYR A 238 23.84 5.21 6.29
C TYR A 238 23.87 6.56 5.56
N ASN A 239 24.82 7.45 5.88
CA ASN A 239 25.06 8.70 5.14
C ASN A 239 25.20 8.51 3.61
N ALA A 240 25.56 7.29 3.16
CA ALA A 240 25.65 6.95 1.74
C ALA A 240 24.29 6.90 1.00
N LEU A 241 23.18 6.65 1.70
CA LEU A 241 21.83 6.65 1.10
C LEU A 241 21.21 8.05 0.98
N GLY A 242 21.77 9.04 1.68
CA GLY A 242 21.25 10.40 1.72
C GLY A 242 20.02 10.55 2.62
N SER A 243 18.88 9.97 2.24
CA SER A 243 17.61 10.06 2.97
C SER A 243 16.85 8.74 2.98
N VAL A 244 16.07 8.50 4.04
CA VAL A 244 15.21 7.32 4.19
C VAL A 244 14.05 7.28 3.18
N GLN A 245 13.75 8.42 2.53
CA GLN A 245 12.68 8.53 1.53
C GLN A 245 12.86 7.60 0.34
N GLY A 246 14.07 7.47 -0.19
CA GLY A 246 14.33 6.62 -1.36
C GLY A 246 13.97 5.16 -1.09
N PRO A 247 14.55 4.53 -0.06
CA PRO A 247 14.18 3.19 0.38
C PRO A 247 12.68 3.01 0.69
N ILE A 248 12.05 3.95 1.41
CA ILE A 248 10.61 3.88 1.71
C ILE A 248 9.77 3.83 0.43
N SER A 249 10.07 4.71 -0.53
CA SER A 249 9.31 4.78 -1.80
C SER A 249 9.43 3.48 -2.61
N MET A 250 10.55 2.77 -2.49
CA MET A 250 10.72 1.44 -3.09
C MET A 250 9.86 0.39 -2.38
N MET A 251 9.83 0.40 -1.04
CA MET A 251 9.02 -0.57 -0.28
C MET A 251 7.53 -0.36 -0.55
N GLU A 252 7.04 0.89 -0.54
CA GLU A 252 5.63 1.19 -0.80
C GLU A 252 5.18 0.75 -2.21
N MET A 253 6.07 0.79 -3.21
CA MET A 253 5.80 0.30 -4.57
C MET A 253 5.65 -1.23 -4.61
N GLU A 254 6.51 -1.94 -3.88
CA GLU A 254 6.44 -3.40 -3.77
C GLU A 254 5.22 -3.84 -2.97
N HIS A 255 4.85 -3.11 -1.92
CA HIS A 255 3.59 -3.33 -1.21
C HIS A 255 2.38 -3.28 -2.14
N GLU A 256 2.34 -2.29 -3.04
CA GLU A 256 1.26 -2.19 -4.01
C GLU A 256 1.27 -3.35 -5.01
N HIS A 257 2.44 -3.78 -5.48
CA HIS A 257 2.54 -4.93 -6.38
C HIS A 257 2.05 -6.23 -5.71
N THR A 258 2.57 -6.54 -4.52
CA THR A 258 2.12 -7.68 -3.71
C THR A 258 0.62 -7.59 -3.39
N GLY A 259 0.10 -6.41 -3.03
CA GLY A 259 -1.32 -6.19 -2.78
C GLY A 259 -2.21 -6.49 -4.00
N ASN A 260 -1.79 -6.04 -5.20
CA ASN A 260 -2.50 -6.34 -6.44
C ASN A 260 -2.52 -7.84 -6.75
N ALA A 261 -1.40 -8.55 -6.56
CA ALA A 261 -1.32 -9.99 -6.75
C ALA A 261 -2.26 -10.74 -5.79
N MET A 262 -2.34 -10.30 -4.52
CA MET A 262 -3.29 -10.87 -3.56
C MET A 262 -4.76 -10.57 -3.92
N GLU A 263 -5.08 -9.37 -4.42
CA GLU A 263 -6.43 -9.05 -4.92
C GLU A 263 -6.82 -9.91 -6.13
N GLN A 264 -5.87 -10.18 -7.04
CA GLN A 264 -6.08 -11.11 -8.15
C GLN A 264 -6.30 -12.55 -7.66
N ILE A 265 -5.51 -13.03 -6.71
CA ILE A 265 -5.72 -14.35 -6.07
C ILE A 265 -7.12 -14.41 -5.44
N ARG A 266 -7.53 -13.38 -4.68
CA ARG A 266 -8.87 -13.30 -4.08
C ARG A 266 -9.97 -13.32 -5.15
N THR A 267 -9.77 -12.65 -6.27
CA THR A 267 -10.73 -12.63 -7.39
C THR A 267 -10.86 -14.00 -8.06
N LEU A 268 -9.73 -14.60 -8.45
CA LEU A 268 -9.69 -15.92 -9.10
C LEU A 268 -10.25 -17.03 -8.20
N SER A 269 -10.00 -16.92 -6.90
CA SER A 269 -10.53 -17.86 -5.89
C SER A 269 -12.00 -17.63 -5.53
N ASN A 270 -12.68 -16.67 -6.16
CA ASN A 270 -14.02 -16.24 -5.81
C ASN A 270 -14.13 -15.96 -4.29
N ASN A 271 -13.26 -15.08 -3.80
CA ASN A 271 -13.13 -14.75 -2.39
C ASN A 271 -12.86 -15.98 -1.51
N TYR A 272 -11.89 -16.80 -1.91
CA TYR A 272 -11.51 -18.04 -1.23
C TYR A 272 -12.67 -19.03 -1.02
N SER A 273 -13.67 -19.00 -1.91
CA SER A 273 -14.79 -19.94 -1.87
C SER A 273 -14.39 -21.28 -2.47
N LEU A 274 -14.76 -22.38 -1.81
CA LEU A 274 -14.44 -23.72 -2.29
C LEU A 274 -15.49 -24.24 -3.29
N PRO A 275 -15.06 -24.85 -4.41
CA PRO A 275 -15.96 -25.55 -5.31
C PRO A 275 -16.44 -26.88 -4.70
N GLU A 276 -17.50 -27.46 -5.26
CA GLU A 276 -18.11 -28.70 -4.77
C GLU A 276 -17.15 -29.90 -4.77
N ASP A 277 -16.20 -29.94 -5.72
CA ASP A 277 -15.19 -30.99 -5.85
C ASP A 277 -13.86 -30.63 -5.14
N GLY A 278 -13.85 -29.56 -4.35
CA GLY A 278 -12.69 -29.12 -3.57
C GLY A 278 -12.26 -30.13 -2.52
N CYS A 279 -10.99 -30.56 -2.57
CA CYS A 279 -10.44 -31.49 -1.59
C CYS A 279 -9.89 -30.80 -0.33
N ALA A 280 -9.46 -31.57 0.67
CA ALA A 280 -8.89 -31.02 1.90
C ALA A 280 -7.64 -30.14 1.68
N SER A 281 -6.78 -30.47 0.72
CA SER A 281 -5.61 -29.62 0.38
C SER A 281 -6.02 -28.31 -0.30
N TYR A 282 -7.09 -28.32 -1.07
CA TYR A 282 -7.68 -27.12 -1.68
C TYR A 282 -8.22 -26.21 -0.56
N SER A 283 -9.06 -26.75 0.33
CA SER A 283 -9.58 -26.02 1.49
C SER A 283 -8.48 -25.41 2.36
N LEU A 284 -7.40 -26.16 2.60
CA LEU A 284 -6.28 -25.67 3.38
C LEU A 284 -5.54 -24.53 2.68
N LEU A 285 -5.26 -24.66 1.37
CA LEU A 285 -4.62 -23.59 0.59
C LEU A 285 -5.41 -22.28 0.69
N PHE A 286 -6.72 -22.34 0.44
CA PHE A 286 -7.56 -21.14 0.42
C PHE A 286 -7.62 -20.46 1.79
N ARG A 287 -7.69 -21.24 2.88
CA ARG A 287 -7.58 -20.69 4.23
C ARG A 287 -6.22 -20.03 4.48
N MET A 288 -5.14 -20.66 4.08
CA MET A 288 -3.79 -20.11 4.29
C MET A 288 -3.56 -18.84 3.47
N LEU A 289 -4.11 -18.75 2.25
CA LEU A 289 -4.06 -17.54 1.44
C LEU A 289 -4.87 -16.40 2.08
N GLU A 290 -6.06 -16.71 2.60
CA GLU A 290 -6.86 -15.72 3.32
C GLU A 290 -6.16 -15.21 4.59
N GLU A 291 -5.58 -16.12 5.40
CA GLU A 291 -4.80 -15.77 6.58
C GLU A 291 -3.54 -14.96 6.24
N LEU A 292 -2.85 -15.30 5.14
CA LEU A 292 -1.69 -14.53 4.67
C LEU A 292 -2.09 -13.12 4.26
N GLU A 293 -3.18 -12.97 3.50
CA GLU A 293 -3.67 -11.66 3.09
C GLU A 293 -4.09 -10.79 4.28
N GLU A 294 -4.70 -11.41 5.29
CA GLU A 294 -5.05 -10.73 6.54
C GLU A 294 -3.82 -10.21 7.28
N ASP A 295 -2.77 -11.03 7.40
CA ASP A 295 -1.52 -10.63 8.04
C ASP A 295 -0.81 -9.52 7.25
N LEU A 296 -0.73 -9.66 5.92
CA LEU A 296 -0.11 -8.67 5.04
C LEU A 296 -0.81 -7.30 5.10
N HIS A 297 -2.15 -7.27 5.17
CA HIS A 297 -2.87 -6.01 5.33
C HIS A 297 -2.48 -5.26 6.61
N ILE A 298 -2.31 -5.98 7.72
CA ILE A 298 -1.91 -5.37 9.00
C ILE A 298 -0.44 -4.96 8.93
N HIS A 299 0.43 -5.86 8.49
CA HIS A 299 1.87 -5.63 8.30
C HIS A 299 2.11 -4.35 7.50
N ILE A 300 1.63 -4.30 6.26
CA ILE A 300 1.84 -3.17 5.35
C ILE A 300 1.19 -1.90 5.90
N HIS A 301 0.07 -2.00 6.62
CA HIS A 301 -0.52 -0.84 7.27
C HIS A 301 0.41 -0.25 8.35
N LEU A 302 0.99 -1.08 9.21
CA LEU A 302 1.93 -0.63 10.24
C LEU A 302 3.14 0.08 9.62
N GLU A 303 3.59 -0.37 8.46
CA GLU A 303 4.69 0.24 7.73
C GLU A 303 4.28 1.55 7.05
N ASN A 304 3.37 1.48 6.07
CA ASN A 304 3.00 2.59 5.22
C ASN A 304 2.33 3.74 5.99
N ASN A 305 1.59 3.43 7.06
CA ASN A 305 0.75 4.42 7.73
C ASN A 305 1.23 4.79 9.14
N ILE A 306 2.22 4.09 9.69
CA ILE A 306 2.77 4.42 11.01
C ILE A 306 4.29 4.55 10.97
N LEU A 307 5.02 3.48 10.63
CA LEU A 307 6.48 3.44 10.72
C LEU A 307 7.14 4.42 9.74
N PHE A 308 6.80 4.33 8.45
CA PHE A 308 7.43 5.11 7.39
C PHE A 308 7.14 6.62 7.51
N PRO A 309 5.88 7.08 7.70
CA PRO A 309 5.61 8.50 7.84
C PRO A 309 6.34 9.12 9.03
N LYS A 310 6.38 8.41 10.17
CA LYS A 310 7.07 8.91 11.37
C LYS A 310 8.59 8.88 11.22
N ALA A 311 9.15 7.90 10.51
CA ALA A 311 10.58 7.89 10.22
C ALA A 311 10.97 9.11 9.36
N LEU A 312 10.17 9.44 8.35
CA LEU A 312 10.36 10.63 7.51
C LEU A 312 10.24 11.93 8.30
N GLU A 313 9.25 12.03 9.19
CA GLU A 313 9.09 13.20 10.06
C GLU A 313 10.27 13.33 11.03
N MET A 314 10.73 12.21 11.59
CA MET A 314 11.85 12.18 12.52
C MET A 314 13.19 12.53 11.85
N GLU A 315 13.41 12.16 10.59
CA GLU A 315 14.61 12.54 9.83
C GLU A 315 14.68 14.05 9.55
N LYS A 316 13.53 14.70 9.35
CA LYS A 316 13.43 16.15 9.05
C LYS A 316 13.68 17.05 10.25
N ASN A 317 13.24 16.62 11.43
CA ASN A 317 13.39 17.35 12.70
C ASN A 317 14.81 17.24 13.24
#